data_AF-A0A1M6AI34-F1
#
_entry.id   AF-A0A1M6AI34-F1
#
_cell.length_a   1.000
_cell.length_b   1.000
_cell.length_c   1.000
_cell.angle_alpha   90.00
_cell.angle_beta   90.00
_cell.angle_gamma   90.00
#
_symmetry.space_group_name_H-M   'P 1'
#
loop_
_entity.id
_entity.type
_entity.pdbx_description
1 polymer ?
#
loop_
_entity_poly.entity_id
_entity_poly.type
_entity_poly.pdbx_seq_one_letter_code
_entity_poly.pdbx_strand_id
1 'polypeptide(L)'
;MDVKFIGIFNEKKSAISSRWLDAMIASYPNDNSGFLMNQKDRFANPVGYTFTIGIEGIIEVLVKGEDFSESVSFLEDIIKVRAIQDFTPAKAMAFVFQLKTIVREELGKEIRQNQIYDALLDFESKIDDLALTAFDIYVKYREQIYELRTDELKRMTFSLLKKANLMSEIPDQEFEHKDQK
;
A
#
# COMPACT_ATOMS: atom_id res chain seq x y z
N MET A 1 -17.05 -13.74 -11.53
CA MET A 1 -16.36 -14.87 -10.88
C MET A 1 -17.37 -15.98 -10.67
N ASP A 2 -16.95 -17.25 -10.63
CA ASP A 2 -17.84 -18.40 -10.48
C ASP A 2 -18.68 -18.30 -9.18
N VAL A 3 -20.01 -18.48 -9.29
CA VAL A 3 -20.96 -18.30 -8.17
C VAL A 3 -20.69 -19.28 -7.04
N LYS A 4 -20.23 -20.49 -7.37
CA LYS A 4 -19.91 -21.54 -6.39
C LYS A 4 -18.63 -21.21 -5.64
N PHE A 5 -17.61 -20.70 -6.34
CA PHE A 5 -16.40 -20.17 -5.71
C PHE A 5 -16.72 -19.05 -4.73
N ILE A 6 -17.54 -18.07 -5.13
CA ILE A 6 -17.97 -16.96 -4.26
C ILE A 6 -18.66 -17.49 -3.00
N GLY A 7 -19.56 -18.47 -3.13
CA GLY A 7 -20.25 -19.09 -1.99
C GLY A 7 -19.28 -19.69 -0.98
N ILE A 8 -18.37 -20.55 -1.45
CA ILE A 8 -17.35 -21.21 -0.61
C ILE A 8 -16.40 -20.18 0.01
N PHE A 9 -15.98 -19.17 -0.75
CA PHE A 9 -15.13 -18.11 -0.25
C PHE A 9 -15.82 -17.35 0.90
N ASN A 10 -17.10 -16.99 0.73
CA ASN A 10 -17.85 -16.24 1.73
C ASN A 10 -18.01 -17.01 3.05
N GLU A 11 -18.14 -18.34 3.02
CA GLU A 11 -18.17 -19.18 4.23
C GLU A 11 -16.86 -19.10 5.03
N LYS A 12 -15.73 -18.86 4.35
CA LYS A 12 -14.39 -18.78 4.97
C LYS A 12 -13.83 -17.37 5.03
N LYS A 13 -14.57 -16.36 4.58
CA LYS A 13 -14.10 -14.97 4.45
C LYS A 13 -13.48 -14.44 5.74
N SER A 14 -14.12 -14.65 6.89
CA SER A 14 -13.60 -14.20 8.18
C SER A 14 -12.23 -14.81 8.51
N ALA A 15 -12.05 -16.11 8.28
CA ALA A 15 -10.78 -16.78 8.51
C ALA A 15 -9.69 -16.29 7.54
N ILE A 16 -10.03 -16.14 6.26
CA ILE A 16 -9.11 -15.62 5.23
C ILE A 16 -8.69 -14.18 5.55
N SER A 17 -9.63 -13.29 5.87
CA SER A 17 -9.36 -11.90 6.24
C SER A 17 -8.44 -11.81 7.46
N SER A 18 -8.74 -12.57 8.52
CA SER A 18 -7.91 -12.58 9.73
C SER A 18 -6.50 -13.07 9.42
N ARG A 19 -6.35 -14.23 8.78
CA ARG A 19 -5.02 -14.78 8.46
C ARG A 19 -4.23 -13.86 7.54
N TRP A 20 -4.89 -13.16 6.63
CA TRP A 20 -4.23 -12.23 5.71
C TRP A 20 -3.79 -10.96 6.41
N LEU A 21 -4.62 -10.40 7.30
CA LEU A 21 -4.24 -9.30 8.17
C LEU A 21 -3.05 -9.68 9.06
N ASP A 22 -3.08 -10.86 9.66
CA ASP A 22 -2.00 -11.37 10.52
C ASP A 22 -0.68 -11.48 9.75
N ALA A 23 -0.72 -12.08 8.55
CA ALA A 23 0.44 -12.21 7.68
C ALA A 23 1.00 -10.84 7.24
N MET A 24 0.10 -9.88 6.97
CA MET A 24 0.48 -8.50 6.69
C MET A 24 1.16 -7.83 7.89
N ILE A 25 0.57 -7.92 9.09
CA ILE A 25 1.14 -7.29 10.30
C ILE A 25 2.49 -7.91 10.64
N ALA A 26 2.62 -9.23 10.54
CA ALA A 26 3.88 -9.94 10.77
C ALA A 26 5.03 -9.52 9.83
N SER A 27 4.72 -8.86 8.71
CA SER A 27 5.74 -8.32 7.80
C SER A 27 6.39 -7.02 8.31
N TYR A 28 5.86 -6.37 9.35
CA TYR A 28 6.37 -5.09 9.84
C TYR A 28 7.61 -5.27 10.72
N PRO A 29 8.77 -4.69 10.33
CA PRO A 29 10.04 -4.92 11.01
C PRO A 29 10.10 -4.33 12.43
N ASN A 30 9.18 -3.44 12.80
CA ASN A 30 9.22 -2.67 14.04
C ASN A 30 8.00 -2.88 14.97
N ASP A 31 7.06 -3.79 14.63
CA ASP A 31 5.91 -4.09 15.50
C ASP A 31 6.21 -5.22 16.50
N ASN A 32 7.33 -5.11 17.22
CA ASN A 32 7.77 -6.15 18.17
C ASN A 32 6.84 -6.27 19.40
N SER A 33 6.02 -5.26 19.67
CA SER A 33 5.05 -5.24 20.77
C SER A 33 3.69 -5.83 20.39
N GLY A 34 3.47 -6.16 19.11
CA GLY A 34 2.16 -6.53 18.57
C GLY A 34 1.14 -5.42 18.76
N PHE A 35 1.57 -4.15 18.78
CA PHE A 35 0.70 -3.00 19.00
C PHE A 35 -0.37 -2.92 17.92
N LEU A 36 0.00 -3.20 16.66
CA LEU A 36 -0.94 -3.18 15.54
C LEU A 36 -2.05 -4.22 15.70
N MET A 37 -1.78 -5.35 16.37
CA MET A 37 -2.77 -6.39 16.67
C MET A 37 -3.56 -6.15 17.96
N ASN A 38 -2.88 -5.76 19.04
CA ASN A 38 -3.42 -5.81 20.39
C ASN A 38 -4.23 -4.55 20.75
N GLN A 39 -4.00 -3.42 20.08
CA GLN A 39 -4.69 -2.18 20.37
C GLN A 39 -5.93 -2.00 19.50
N LYS A 40 -7.11 -2.20 20.10
CA LYS A 40 -8.42 -2.20 19.41
C LYS A 40 -9.04 -0.82 19.21
N ASP A 41 -8.57 0.19 19.95
CA ASP A 41 -9.09 1.54 19.81
C ASP A 41 -8.56 2.20 18.54
N ARG A 42 -9.46 2.69 17.68
CA ARG A 42 -9.11 3.26 16.36
C ARG A 42 -8.31 4.56 16.45
N PHE A 43 -8.48 5.33 17.54
CA PHE A 43 -7.76 6.58 17.72
C PHE A 43 -6.35 6.33 18.26
N ALA A 44 -6.21 5.29 19.09
CA ALA A 44 -4.91 4.83 19.56
C ALA A 44 -4.14 4.04 18.49
N ASN A 45 -4.82 3.27 17.63
CA ASN A 45 -4.22 2.45 16.58
C ASN A 45 -4.86 2.71 15.20
N PRO A 46 -4.65 3.91 14.62
CA PRO A 46 -5.25 4.27 13.33
C PRO A 46 -4.70 3.40 12.19
N VAL A 47 -3.46 2.93 12.29
CA VAL A 47 -2.83 2.06 11.27
C VAL A 47 -3.48 0.68 11.26
N GLY A 48 -3.62 0.04 12.43
CA GLY A 48 -4.30 -1.25 12.52
C GLY A 48 -5.75 -1.18 12.04
N TYR A 49 -6.47 -0.10 12.37
CA TYR A 49 -7.83 0.12 11.86
C TYR A 49 -7.88 0.25 10.33
N THR A 50 -6.97 1.03 9.74
CA THR A 50 -6.83 1.21 8.28
C THR A 50 -6.57 -0.13 7.59
N PHE A 51 -5.72 -0.96 8.18
CA PHE A 51 -5.37 -2.27 7.67
C PHE A 51 -6.56 -3.23 7.70
N THR A 52 -7.30 -3.29 8.80
CA THR A 52 -8.49 -4.15 8.90
C THR A 52 -9.53 -3.79 7.85
N ILE A 53 -9.88 -2.50 7.73
CA ILE A 53 -10.85 -2.05 6.72
C ILE A 53 -10.32 -2.31 5.31
N GLY A 54 -9.06 -1.98 5.05
CA GLY A 54 -8.50 -2.11 3.72
C GLY A 54 -8.47 -3.57 3.25
N ILE A 55 -8.12 -4.51 4.13
CA ILE A 55 -8.15 -5.95 3.85
C ILE A 55 -9.56 -6.42 3.52
N GLU A 56 -10.55 -6.04 4.34
CA GLU A 56 -11.95 -6.41 4.11
C GLU A 56 -12.49 -5.86 2.79
N GLY A 57 -12.19 -4.59 2.49
CA GLY A 57 -12.60 -3.92 1.26
C GLY A 57 -11.94 -4.53 0.01
N ILE A 58 -10.64 -4.83 0.07
CA ILE A 58 -9.93 -5.48 -1.05
C ILE A 58 -10.50 -6.88 -1.31
N ILE A 59 -10.73 -7.68 -0.27
CA ILE A 59 -11.34 -9.01 -0.43
C ILE A 59 -12.71 -8.90 -1.10
N GLU A 60 -13.53 -7.93 -0.68
CA GLU A 60 -14.86 -7.76 -1.25
C GLU A 60 -14.83 -7.46 -2.74
N VAL A 61 -13.95 -6.56 -3.18
CA VAL A 61 -13.78 -6.22 -4.61
C VAL A 61 -13.23 -7.40 -5.39
N LEU A 62 -12.23 -8.12 -4.86
CA LEU A 62 -11.65 -9.30 -5.51
C LEU A 62 -12.71 -10.38 -5.77
N VAL A 63 -13.57 -10.66 -4.79
CA VAL A 63 -14.60 -11.72 -4.86
C VAL A 63 -15.76 -11.32 -5.77
N LYS A 64 -16.24 -10.07 -5.70
CA LYS A 64 -17.24 -9.55 -6.65
C LYS A 64 -16.70 -9.53 -8.07
N GLY A 65 -15.39 -9.34 -8.19
CA GLY A 65 -14.69 -9.30 -9.45
C GLY A 65 -14.95 -8.03 -10.24
N GLU A 66 -15.32 -6.96 -9.54
CA GLU A 66 -15.50 -5.62 -10.05
C GLU A 66 -14.15 -4.97 -10.39
N ASP A 67 -14.19 -3.85 -11.11
CA ASP A 67 -13.01 -3.09 -11.47
C ASP A 67 -12.36 -2.51 -10.20
N PHE A 68 -11.03 -2.49 -10.17
CA PHE A 68 -10.27 -2.16 -8.96
C PHE A 68 -10.46 -0.71 -8.49
N SER A 69 -11.12 0.16 -9.26
CA SER A 69 -11.34 1.57 -8.94
C SER A 69 -11.86 1.82 -7.52
N GLU A 70 -12.77 0.99 -6.99
CA GLU A 70 -13.26 1.10 -5.61
C GLU A 70 -12.24 0.60 -4.57
N SER A 71 -11.50 -0.47 -4.90
CA SER A 71 -10.43 -1.01 -4.05
C SER A 71 -9.16 -0.17 -4.02
N VAL A 72 -8.97 0.72 -5.01
CA VAL A 72 -7.77 1.55 -5.13
C VAL A 72 -7.60 2.40 -3.88
N SER A 73 -8.67 2.94 -3.30
CA SER A 73 -8.56 3.75 -2.06
C SER A 73 -8.04 2.94 -0.88
N PHE A 74 -8.61 1.76 -0.64
CA PHE A 74 -8.18 0.83 0.41
C PHE A 74 -6.75 0.35 0.23
N LEU A 75 -6.39 0.02 -1.01
CA LEU A 75 -5.04 -0.38 -1.38
C LEU A 75 -4.06 0.78 -1.20
N GLU A 76 -4.45 1.99 -1.62
CA GLU A 76 -3.63 3.20 -1.54
C GLU A 76 -3.25 3.51 -0.09
N ASP A 77 -4.20 3.41 0.84
CA ASP A 77 -3.95 3.62 2.26
C ASP A 77 -2.94 2.61 2.85
N ILE A 78 -3.10 1.32 2.54
CA ILE A 78 -2.16 0.28 2.99
C ILE A 78 -0.76 0.51 2.40
N ILE A 79 -0.69 0.76 1.09
CA ILE A 79 0.58 0.91 0.38
C ILE A 79 1.30 2.19 0.80
N LYS A 80 0.58 3.28 1.06
CA LYS A 80 1.15 4.53 1.56
C LYS A 80 1.87 4.32 2.90
N VAL A 81 1.25 3.61 3.84
CA VAL A 81 1.90 3.28 5.12
C VAL A 81 3.18 2.47 4.88
N ARG A 82 3.13 1.48 3.99
CA ARG A 82 4.33 0.68 3.63
C ARG A 82 5.42 1.48 2.93
N ALA A 83 5.08 2.45 2.09
CA ALA A 83 6.04 3.32 1.42
C ALA A 83 6.82 4.18 2.43
N ILE A 84 6.18 4.58 3.53
CA ILE A 84 6.79 5.36 4.62
C ILE A 84 7.72 4.48 5.48
N GLN A 85 7.38 3.21 5.71
CA GLN A 85 8.14 2.28 6.55
C GLN A 85 9.44 1.73 5.91
N ASP A 86 9.96 2.39 4.87
CA ASP A 86 11.22 2.05 4.17
C ASP A 86 11.34 0.56 3.76
N PHE A 87 10.21 -0.10 3.47
CA PHE A 87 10.21 -1.43 2.85
C PHE A 87 10.89 -1.37 1.47
N THR A 88 11.53 -2.47 1.06
CA THR A 88 11.88 -2.64 -0.36
C THR A 88 10.61 -2.87 -1.18
N PRO A 89 10.60 -2.58 -2.50
CA PRO A 89 9.42 -2.82 -3.33
C PRO A 89 8.90 -4.25 -3.23
N ALA A 90 9.79 -5.24 -3.28
CA ALA A 90 9.42 -6.65 -3.13
C ALA A 90 8.75 -6.96 -1.78
N LYS A 91 9.29 -6.43 -0.67
CA LYS A 91 8.70 -6.63 0.66
C LYS A 91 7.36 -5.91 0.80
N ALA A 92 7.22 -4.74 0.19
CA ALA A 92 5.96 -4.00 0.21
C ALA A 92 4.83 -4.76 -0.50
N MET A 93 5.14 -5.52 -1.56
CA MET A 93 4.15 -6.27 -2.35
C MET A 93 3.91 -7.69 -1.85
N ALA A 94 4.84 -8.27 -1.08
CA ALA A 94 4.79 -9.69 -0.69
C ALA A 94 3.45 -10.13 -0.06
N PHE A 95 2.82 -9.26 0.74
CA PHE A 95 1.54 -9.57 1.38
C PHE A 95 0.41 -9.80 0.36
N VAL A 96 0.42 -9.13 -0.80
CA VAL A 96 -0.60 -9.32 -1.84
C VAL A 96 -0.58 -10.76 -2.34
N PHE A 97 0.61 -11.29 -2.61
CA PHE A 97 0.79 -12.67 -3.07
C PHE A 97 0.53 -13.72 -1.98
N GLN A 98 0.73 -13.38 -0.70
CA GLN A 98 0.41 -14.28 0.41
C GLN A 98 -1.07 -14.67 0.44
N LEU A 99 -1.97 -13.80 -0.06
CA LEU A 99 -3.39 -14.12 -0.16
C LEU A 99 -3.65 -15.38 -1.00
N LYS A 100 -2.88 -15.62 -2.06
CA LYS A 100 -2.99 -16.84 -2.89
C LYS A 100 -2.77 -18.08 -2.06
N THR A 101 -1.71 -18.09 -1.25
CA THR A 101 -1.38 -19.22 -0.37
C THR A 101 -2.46 -19.44 0.68
N ILE A 102 -2.91 -18.37 1.34
CA ILE A 102 -3.95 -18.43 2.36
C ILE A 102 -5.24 -19.02 1.79
N VAL A 103 -5.67 -18.57 0.61
CA VAL A 103 -6.90 -19.05 -0.04
C VAL A 103 -6.78 -20.52 -0.45
N ARG A 104 -5.63 -20.95 -0.99
CA ARG A 104 -5.38 -22.37 -1.32
C ARG A 104 -5.43 -23.27 -0.09
N GLU A 105 -4.93 -22.80 1.04
CA GLU A 105 -4.94 -23.55 2.30
C GLU A 105 -6.35 -23.62 2.90
N GLU A 106 -7.06 -22.49 2.97
CA GLU A 106 -8.39 -22.40 3.57
C GLU A 106 -9.49 -23.09 2.74
N LEU A 107 -9.40 -22.99 1.40
CA LEU A 107 -10.43 -23.50 0.49
C LEU A 107 -10.02 -24.80 -0.20
N GLY A 108 -8.83 -25.34 0.08
CA GLY A 108 -8.24 -26.42 -0.71
C GLY A 108 -9.09 -27.69 -0.73
N LYS A 109 -9.81 -28.01 0.35
CA LYS A 109 -10.70 -29.18 0.41
C LYS A 109 -11.92 -28.98 -0.48
N GLU A 110 -12.56 -27.83 -0.36
CA GLU A 110 -13.77 -27.45 -1.07
C GLU A 110 -13.49 -27.29 -2.57
N ILE A 111 -12.34 -26.71 -2.95
CA ILE A 111 -11.91 -26.59 -4.35
C ILE A 111 -11.74 -27.97 -4.98
N ARG A 112 -11.08 -28.91 -4.30
CA ARG A 112 -10.91 -30.29 -4.79
C ARG A 112 -12.24 -31.01 -4.94
N GLN A 113 -13.12 -30.92 -3.93
CA GLN A 113 -14.42 -31.60 -3.94
C GLN A 113 -15.36 -31.08 -5.02
N ASN A 114 -15.28 -29.77 -5.31
CA ASN A 114 -16.18 -29.11 -6.24
C ASN A 114 -15.57 -28.94 -7.65
N GLN A 115 -14.31 -29.32 -7.84
CA GLN A 115 -13.55 -29.22 -9.11
C GLN A 115 -13.51 -27.80 -9.71
N ILE A 116 -13.47 -26.77 -8.85
CA ILE A 116 -13.51 -25.35 -9.26
C ILE A 116 -12.11 -24.73 -9.40
N TYR A 117 -11.18 -25.45 -10.03
CA TYR A 117 -9.79 -25.00 -10.19
C TYR A 117 -9.66 -23.79 -11.10
N ASP A 118 -10.44 -23.72 -12.18
CA ASP A 118 -10.41 -22.58 -13.11
C ASP A 118 -10.84 -21.29 -12.40
N ALA A 119 -11.87 -21.36 -11.55
CA ALA A 119 -12.30 -20.22 -10.75
C ALA A 119 -11.23 -19.74 -9.75
N LEU A 120 -10.44 -20.67 -9.20
CA LEU A 120 -9.28 -20.32 -8.37
C LEU A 120 -8.22 -19.59 -9.20
N LEU A 121 -7.92 -20.07 -10.41
CA LEU A 121 -6.94 -19.43 -11.30
C LEU A 121 -7.38 -18.02 -11.73
N ASP A 122 -8.68 -17.84 -12.01
CA ASP A 122 -9.26 -16.52 -12.30
C ASP A 122 -9.09 -15.57 -11.10
N PHE A 123 -9.37 -16.05 -9.89
CA PHE A 123 -9.19 -15.28 -8.66
C PHE A 123 -7.71 -14.92 -8.43
N GLU A 124 -6.79 -15.87 -8.66
CA GLU A 124 -5.35 -15.62 -8.53
C GLU A 124 -4.81 -14.63 -9.56
N SER A 125 -5.36 -14.62 -10.78
CA SER A 125 -5.01 -13.65 -11.81
C SER A 125 -5.38 -12.23 -11.35
N LYS A 126 -6.54 -12.05 -10.70
CA LYS A 126 -6.93 -10.76 -10.10
C LYS A 126 -6.00 -10.32 -8.98
N ILE A 127 -5.44 -11.26 -8.22
CA ILE A 127 -4.41 -10.92 -7.22
C ILE A 127 -3.14 -10.40 -7.89
N ASP A 128 -2.77 -10.92 -9.06
CA ASP A 128 -1.62 -10.40 -9.82
C ASP A 128 -1.88 -8.97 -10.32
N ASP A 129 -3.07 -8.71 -10.87
CA ASP A 129 -3.49 -7.36 -11.28
C ASP A 129 -3.48 -6.37 -10.10
N LEU A 130 -3.96 -6.82 -8.94
CA LEU A 130 -3.90 -6.05 -7.69
C LEU A 130 -2.45 -5.74 -7.29
N ALA A 131 -1.53 -6.69 -7.46
CA ALA A 131 -0.12 -6.48 -7.13
C ALA A 131 0.56 -5.48 -8.06
N LEU A 132 0.21 -5.47 -9.35
CA LEU A 132 0.68 -4.46 -10.30
C LEU A 132 0.19 -3.06 -9.92
N THR A 133 -1.11 -2.94 -9.62
CA THR A 133 -1.71 -1.68 -9.16
C THR A 133 -1.05 -1.19 -7.85
N ALA A 134 -0.83 -2.10 -6.90
CA ALA A 134 -0.16 -1.80 -5.64
C ALA A 134 1.28 -1.30 -5.86
N PHE A 135 1.99 -1.87 -6.84
CA PHE A 135 3.35 -1.48 -7.17
C PHE A 135 3.40 -0.06 -7.74
N ASP A 136 2.51 0.29 -8.66
CA ASP A 136 2.43 1.65 -9.22
C ASP A 136 2.16 2.70 -8.13
N ILE A 137 1.23 2.40 -7.21
CA ILE A 137 0.95 3.24 -6.05
C ILE A 137 2.18 3.38 -5.15
N TYR A 138 2.89 2.27 -4.89
CA TYR A 138 4.07 2.28 -4.05
C TYR A 138 5.17 3.17 -4.64
N VAL A 139 5.46 3.04 -5.94
CA VAL A 139 6.45 3.85 -6.64
C VAL A 139 6.08 5.33 -6.58
N LYS A 140 4.83 5.68 -6.89
CA LYS A 140 4.30 7.04 -6.78
C LYS A 140 4.58 7.67 -5.41
N TYR A 141 4.30 6.96 -4.33
CA TYR A 141 4.56 7.50 -2.99
C TYR A 141 6.04 7.54 -2.61
N ARG A 142 6.85 6.58 -3.05
CA ARG A 142 8.30 6.63 -2.82
C ARG A 142 8.94 7.82 -3.52
N GLU A 143 8.53 8.11 -4.74
CA GLU A 143 8.98 9.28 -5.50
C GLU A 143 8.65 10.58 -4.74
N GLN A 144 7.39 10.74 -4.33
CA GLN A 144 6.96 11.89 -3.51
C GLN A 144 7.78 12.04 -2.22
N ILE A 145 8.05 10.94 -1.51
CA ILE A 145 8.89 10.97 -0.30
C ILE A 145 10.31 11.43 -0.63
N TYR A 146 10.89 10.98 -1.74
CA TYR A 146 12.24 11.39 -2.14
C TYR A 146 12.31 12.84 -2.61
N GLU A 147 11.30 13.33 -3.31
CA GLU A 147 11.18 14.75 -3.66
C GLU A 147 11.15 15.62 -2.42
N LEU A 148 10.28 15.28 -1.44
CA LEU A 148 10.19 15.99 -0.16
C LEU A 148 11.51 15.99 0.60
N ARG A 149 12.21 14.83 0.66
CA ARG A 149 13.54 14.73 1.30
C ARG A 149 14.57 15.62 0.59
N THR A 150 14.54 15.66 -0.74
CA THR A 150 15.47 16.46 -1.54
C THR A 150 15.23 17.96 -1.34
N ASP A 151 13.98 18.39 -1.34
CA ASP A 151 13.63 19.79 -1.14
C ASP A 151 13.94 20.27 0.28
N GLU A 152 13.74 19.42 1.29
CA GLU A 152 14.15 19.74 2.66
C GLU A 152 15.67 19.88 2.77
N LEU A 153 16.44 18.99 2.15
CA LEU A 153 17.91 19.11 2.12
C LEU A 153 18.35 20.42 1.46
N LYS A 154 17.77 20.81 0.31
CA LYS A 154 18.07 22.09 -0.34
C LYS A 154 17.77 23.27 0.58
N ARG A 155 16.62 23.27 1.26
CA ARG A 155 16.21 24.32 2.22
C ARG A 155 17.18 24.41 3.39
N MET A 156 17.56 23.27 3.98
CA MET A 156 18.54 23.21 5.06
C MET A 156 19.91 23.74 4.62
N THR A 157 20.42 23.31 3.46
CA THR A 157 21.69 23.78 2.90
C THR A 157 21.67 25.28 2.64
N PHE A 158 20.61 25.79 2.02
CA PHE A 158 20.44 27.23 1.78
C PHE A 158 20.45 28.02 3.09
N SER A 159 19.71 27.56 4.10
CA SER A 159 19.66 28.19 5.42
C SER A 159 21.03 28.23 6.11
N LEU A 160 21.82 27.15 6.00
CA LEU A 160 23.18 27.08 6.53
C LEU A 160 24.15 28.03 5.81
N LEU A 161 24.12 28.07 4.48
CA LEU A 161 24.96 28.98 3.69
C LEU A 161 24.64 30.45 4.00
N LYS A 162 23.35 30.79 4.14
CA LYS A 162 22.91 32.13 4.54
C LYS A 162 23.42 32.48 5.94
N LYS A 163 23.30 31.58 6.92
CA LYS A 163 23.82 31.81 8.29
C LYS A 163 25.34 31.96 8.34
N ALA A 164 26.07 31.28 7.45
CA ALA A 164 27.52 31.36 7.37
C ALA A 164 28.01 32.60 6.60
N ASN A 165 27.11 33.46 6.09
CA ASN A 165 27.43 34.61 5.24
C ASN A 165 28.24 34.24 3.99
N LEU A 166 28.08 32.99 3.52
CA LEU A 166 28.75 32.44 2.33
C LEU A 166 27.94 32.64 1.05
N MET A 167 26.76 33.26 1.17
CA MET A 167 25.94 33.66 0.03
C MET A 167 26.42 35.03 -0.43
N SER A 168 27.18 35.09 -1.52
CA SER A 168 27.34 36.35 -2.25
C SER A 168 26.00 36.67 -2.90
N GLU A 169 25.30 37.68 -2.40
CA GLU A 169 24.18 38.30 -3.12
C GLU A 169 24.71 38.71 -4.49
N ILE A 170 24.26 38.05 -5.55
CA ILE A 170 24.43 38.58 -6.90
C ILE A 170 23.60 39.86 -6.88
N PRO A 171 24.19 41.05 -7.03
CA PRO A 171 23.40 42.27 -7.04
C PRO A 171 22.40 42.13 -8.18
N ASP A 172 21.11 42.29 -7.87
CA ASP A 172 20.08 42.47 -8.88
C ASP A 172 20.48 43.72 -9.66
N GLN A 173 21.20 43.54 -10.77
CA GLN A 173 21.37 44.60 -11.75
C GLN A 173 20.00 44.80 -12.37
N GLU A 174 19.25 45.74 -11.81
CA GLU A 174 18.10 46.35 -12.47
C GLU A 174 18.57 46.78 -13.85
N PHE A 175 18.22 46.00 -14.87
CA PHE A 175 18.34 46.41 -16.26
C PHE A 175 17.30 47.51 -16.47
N GLU A 176 17.63 48.75 -16.07
CA GLU A 176 16.94 49.94 -16.55
C GLU A 176 17.11 49.99 -18.07
N HIS A 177 16.11 49.48 -18.79
CA HIS A 177 15.90 49.82 -20.18
C HIS A 177 15.67 51.33 -20.26
N LYS A 178 16.75 52.07 -20.54
CA LYS A 178 16.62 53.45 -21.03
C LYS A 178 15.96 53.39 -22.40
N ASP A 179 14.65 53.62 -22.43
CA ASP A 179 13.96 54.06 -23.63
C ASP A 179 14.61 55.37 -24.09
N GLN A 180 15.49 55.27 -25.09
CA GLN A 180 15.98 56.41 -25.82
C GLN A 180 14.93 56.82 -26.87
N LYS A 181 14.57 58.09 -26.73
CA LYS A 181 13.57 58.85 -27.46
C LYS A 181 13.91 59.06 -28.92
#